data_AF-A0A6C0J1G5-F1
#
_entry.id   AF-A0A6C0J1G5-F1
#
_cell.length_a   1.000
_cell.length_b   1.000
_cell.length_c   1.000
_cell.angle_alpha   90.00
_cell.angle_beta   90.00
_cell.angle_gamma   90.00
#
_symmetry.space_group_name_H-M   'P 1'
#
loop_
_entity.id
_entity.type
_entity.pdbx_description
1 polymer ?
#
loop_
_entity_poly.entity_id
_entity_poly.type
_entity_poly.pdbx_seq_one_letter_code
_entity_poly.pdbx_strand_id
1 'polypeptide(L)'
;MEKRINNKLETYITNLKTNICNKINNSTIDDKEQVNELLQFVYDYERLTMEKEDFIKRKRIKNAIPVTNRCNALRANNEQCTRRRKEGCEFCGTHTKGTPHGLIQNINQTTDNTKKHQVYAMEVQGIVYYIDSIKNVYNTEDIMNNISDPQIIATYEKKGDTIIIPKLGLV
;
A
#
# COMPACT_ATOMS: atom_id res chain seq x y z
N MET A 1 19.42 34.25 -8.19
CA MET A 1 18.65 34.03 -9.44
C MET A 1 17.56 35.07 -9.61
N GLU A 2 16.72 35.28 -8.59
CA GLU A 2 15.70 36.35 -8.50
C GLU A 2 16.17 37.71 -9.04
N LYS A 3 17.21 38.33 -8.45
CA LYS A 3 17.75 39.62 -8.91
C LYS A 3 18.09 39.66 -10.40
N ARG A 4 18.67 38.58 -10.95
CA ARG A 4 19.03 38.51 -12.37
C ARG A 4 17.79 38.48 -13.28
N ILE A 5 16.73 37.81 -12.83
CA ILE A 5 15.47 37.70 -13.58
C ILE A 5 14.71 39.03 -13.50
N ASN A 6 14.63 39.63 -12.31
CA ASN A 6 14.01 40.96 -12.14
C ASN A 6 14.73 42.02 -12.96
N ASN A 7 16.06 42.03 -13.02
CA ASN A 7 16.80 42.98 -13.89
C ASN A 7 16.47 42.79 -15.39
N LYS A 8 16.28 41.54 -15.84
CA LYS A 8 15.87 41.25 -17.23
C LYS A 8 14.44 41.72 -17.50
N LEU A 9 13.52 41.45 -16.58
CA LEU A 9 12.13 41.91 -16.66
C LEU A 9 12.06 43.43 -16.65
N GLU A 10 12.83 44.09 -15.78
CA GLU A 10 12.89 45.55 -15.70
C GLU A 10 13.38 46.16 -17.02
N THR A 11 14.45 45.61 -17.60
CA THR A 11 14.97 46.08 -18.90
C THR A 11 13.93 45.89 -20.00
N TYR A 12 13.25 44.75 -20.04
CA TYR A 12 12.21 44.46 -21.03
C TYR A 12 11.00 45.38 -20.89
N ILE A 13 10.48 45.55 -19.68
CA ILE A 13 9.32 46.42 -19.39
C ILE A 13 9.68 47.88 -19.68
N THR A 14 10.87 48.33 -19.31
CA THR A 14 11.32 49.70 -19.59
C THR A 14 11.39 49.94 -21.10
N ASN A 15 11.99 49.02 -21.86
CA ASN A 15 12.03 49.12 -23.32
C ASN A 15 10.63 49.09 -23.95
N LEU A 16 9.71 48.27 -23.41
CA LEU A 16 8.33 48.22 -23.86
C LEU A 16 7.60 49.55 -23.61
N LYS A 17 7.70 50.12 -22.40
CA LYS A 17 7.13 51.43 -22.07
C LYS A 17 7.68 52.51 -23.00
N THR A 18 8.99 52.57 -23.18
CA THR A 18 9.63 53.54 -24.09
C THR A 18 9.15 53.39 -25.54
N ASN A 19 9.00 52.16 -26.04
CA ASN A 19 8.49 51.91 -27.38
C ASN A 19 7.02 52.33 -27.54
N ILE A 20 6.20 52.11 -26.51
CA ILE A 20 4.80 52.56 -26.49
C ILE A 20 4.75 54.08 -26.50
N CYS A 21 5.51 54.76 -25.62
CA CYS A 21 5.58 56.23 -25.59
C CYS A 21 6.03 56.80 -26.93
N ASN A 22 7.06 56.22 -27.55
CA ASN A 22 7.52 56.63 -28.88
C ASN A 22 6.45 56.45 -29.94
N LYS A 23 5.67 55.36 -29.89
CA LYS A 23 4.59 55.10 -30.84
C LYS A 23 3.42 56.09 -30.66
N ILE A 24 3.11 56.44 -29.41
CA ILE A 24 2.09 57.46 -29.08
C ILE A 24 2.55 58.84 -29.57
N ASN A 25 3.81 59.22 -29.30
CA ASN A 25 4.37 60.52 -29.73
C ASN A 25 4.48 60.65 -31.26
N ASN A 26 4.71 59.53 -31.96
CA ASN A 26 4.75 59.50 -33.42
C ASN A 26 3.35 59.41 -34.05
N SER A 27 2.29 59.18 -33.25
CA SER A 27 0.94 59.16 -33.78
C SER A 27 0.39 60.58 -33.90
N THR A 28 -0.26 60.87 -35.03
CA THR A 28 -1.00 62.13 -35.26
C THR A 28 -2.33 62.09 -34.50
N ILE A 29 -2.26 62.19 -33.18
CA ILE A 29 -3.41 62.43 -32.32
C ILE A 29 -3.46 63.94 -32.05
N ASP A 30 -4.52 64.61 -32.48
CA ASP A 30 -4.68 66.07 -32.36
C ASP A 30 -4.96 66.52 -30.90
N ASP A 31 -5.46 65.62 -30.05
CA ASP A 31 -5.82 65.91 -28.67
C ASP A 31 -4.66 65.64 -27.69
N LYS A 32 -3.91 66.70 -27.37
CA LYS A 32 -2.73 66.64 -26.49
C LYS A 32 -3.05 66.25 -25.05
N GLU A 33 -4.26 66.51 -24.56
CA GLU A 33 -4.65 66.13 -23.19
C GLU A 33 -4.79 64.62 -23.06
N GLN A 34 -5.48 63.97 -24.01
CA GLN A 34 -5.62 62.51 -24.03
C GLN A 34 -4.28 61.79 -24.21
N VAL A 35 -3.39 62.36 -25.02
CA VAL A 35 -2.02 61.84 -25.19
C VAL A 35 -1.24 61.87 -23.88
N ASN A 36 -1.32 62.97 -23.13
CA ASN A 36 -0.64 63.09 -21.84
C ASN A 36 -1.23 62.14 -20.79
N GLU A 37 -2.55 61.98 -20.74
CA GLU A 37 -3.22 61.01 -19.85
C GLU A 37 -2.79 59.57 -20.16
N LEU A 38 -2.72 59.20 -21.44
CA LEU A 38 -2.23 57.90 -21.90
C LEU A 38 -0.76 57.66 -21.54
N LEU A 39 0.10 58.66 -21.73
CA LEU A 39 1.52 58.56 -21.36
C LEU A 39 1.67 58.37 -19.86
N GLN A 40 0.93 59.14 -19.06
CA GLN A 40 0.94 59.02 -17.60
C GLN A 40 0.49 57.63 -17.18
N PHE A 41 -0.60 57.10 -17.74
CA PHE A 41 -1.07 55.74 -17.48
C PHE A 41 -0.01 54.67 -17.77
N VAL A 42 0.73 54.79 -18.88
CA VAL A 42 1.79 53.85 -19.25
C VAL A 42 2.97 53.91 -18.26
N TYR A 43 3.36 55.11 -17.81
CA TYR A 43 4.45 55.28 -16.84
C TYR A 43 4.07 54.78 -15.44
N ASP A 44 2.85 55.08 -14.99
CA ASP A 44 2.33 54.71 -13.67
C ASP A 44 1.99 53.23 -13.56
N TYR A 45 1.84 52.52 -14.69
CA TYR A 45 1.55 51.09 -14.68
C TYR A 45 2.59 50.29 -13.88
N GLU A 46 2.14 49.48 -12.94
CA GLU A 46 2.99 48.74 -12.03
C GLU A 46 3.92 47.75 -12.78
N ARG A 47 5.18 47.69 -12.35
CA ARG A 47 6.16 46.78 -12.95
C ARG A 47 5.99 45.39 -12.35
N LEU A 48 6.01 44.37 -13.19
CA LEU A 48 6.05 42.98 -12.72
C LEU A 48 7.37 42.71 -11.98
N THR A 49 7.28 42.42 -10.69
CA THR A 49 8.40 41.99 -9.85
C THR A 49 8.17 40.56 -9.38
N MET A 50 9.13 39.67 -9.60
CA MET A 50 9.09 38.31 -9.08
C MET A 50 9.58 38.31 -7.64
N GLU A 51 8.81 37.72 -6.74
CA GLU A 51 9.17 37.60 -5.33
C GLU A 51 9.90 36.29 -5.05
N LYS A 52 10.50 36.18 -3.87
CA LYS A 52 11.15 34.94 -3.42
C LYS A 52 10.22 33.73 -3.47
N GLU A 53 8.94 33.94 -3.19
CA GLU A 53 7.91 32.90 -3.14
C GLU A 53 7.70 32.21 -4.50
N ASP A 54 7.90 32.93 -5.60
CA ASP A 54 7.76 32.40 -6.96
C ASP A 54 8.87 31.41 -7.32
N PHE A 55 10.02 31.52 -6.66
CA PHE A 55 11.16 30.62 -6.85
C PHE A 55 11.16 29.44 -5.88
N ILE A 56 10.27 29.44 -4.88
CA ILE A 56 10.17 28.35 -3.92
C ILE A 56 9.26 27.27 -4.49
N LYS A 57 9.82 26.07 -4.69
CA LYS A 57 9.03 24.88 -5.00
C LYS A 57 8.11 24.60 -3.82
N ARG A 58 6.83 24.94 -3.95
CA ARG A 58 5.82 24.73 -2.90
C ARG A 58 5.86 23.27 -2.44
N LYS A 59 6.20 23.06 -1.18
CA LYS A 59 6.14 21.74 -0.55
C LYS A 59 4.67 21.44 -0.28
N ARG A 60 4.05 20.63 -1.14
CA ARG A 60 2.68 20.15 -0.90
C ARG A 60 2.64 19.48 0.49
N ILE A 61 1.76 19.98 1.35
CA ILE A 61 1.49 19.36 2.66
C ILE A 61 1.04 17.92 2.39
N LYS A 62 1.77 16.96 2.96
CA LYS A 62 1.40 15.55 2.85
C LYS A 62 0.32 15.30 3.90
N ASN A 63 -0.94 15.26 3.49
CA ASN A 63 -2.00 14.77 4.36
C ASN A 63 -1.77 13.27 4.61
N ALA A 64 -1.57 12.90 5.87
CA ALA A 64 -1.38 11.51 6.25
C ALA A 64 -2.71 10.77 6.14
N ILE A 65 -2.77 9.79 5.24
CA ILE A 65 -3.92 8.89 5.14
C ILE A 65 -3.80 7.86 6.28
N PRO A 66 -4.87 7.56 7.04
CA PRO A 66 -4.87 6.49 8.04
C PRO A 66 -4.42 5.16 7.43
N VAL A 67 -3.63 4.36 8.17
CA VAL A 67 -3.04 3.11 7.67
C VAL A 67 -4.11 2.15 7.15
N THR A 68 -5.27 2.11 7.80
CA THR A 68 -6.45 1.32 7.40
C THR A 68 -6.98 1.64 6.00
N ASN A 69 -6.70 2.84 5.48
CA ASN A 69 -7.15 3.29 4.17
C ASN A 69 -6.00 3.40 3.16
N ARG A 70 -4.80 2.94 3.52
CA ARG A 70 -3.66 2.86 2.60
C ARG A 70 -3.77 1.62 1.72
N CYS A 71 -3.06 1.69 0.60
CA CYS A 71 -2.89 0.58 -0.32
C CYS A 71 -2.00 -0.50 0.31
N ASN A 72 -2.39 -1.77 0.17
CA ASN A 72 -1.64 -2.91 0.73
C ASN A 72 -0.39 -3.29 -0.09
N ALA A 73 -0.23 -2.81 -1.32
CA ALA A 73 0.94 -3.08 -2.14
C ALA A 73 2.22 -2.38 -1.67
N LEU A 74 3.36 -2.96 -2.03
CA LEU A 74 4.70 -2.43 -1.76
C LEU A 74 5.23 -1.61 -2.95
N ARG A 75 6.02 -0.58 -2.66
CA ARG A 75 6.84 0.14 -3.64
C ARG A 75 8.13 -0.63 -3.90
N ALA A 76 8.92 -0.21 -4.91
CA ALA A 76 10.22 -0.82 -5.24
C ALA A 76 11.25 -0.79 -4.09
N ASN A 77 11.05 0.04 -3.07
CA ASN A 77 11.84 0.09 -1.85
C ASN A 77 11.30 -0.83 -0.74
N ASN A 78 10.38 -1.75 -1.06
CA ASN A 78 9.69 -2.64 -0.12
C ASN A 78 8.88 -1.93 0.99
N GLU A 79 8.59 -0.63 0.84
CA GLU A 79 7.71 0.09 1.76
C GLU A 79 6.25 0.05 1.29
N GLN A 80 5.31 0.06 2.25
CA GLN A 80 3.89 0.13 1.94
C GLN A 80 3.55 1.39 1.12
N CYS A 81 2.74 1.21 0.10
CA CYS A 81 2.24 2.29 -0.71
C CYS A 81 1.42 3.30 0.13
N THR A 82 1.88 4.54 0.17
CA THR A 82 1.20 5.63 0.90
C THR A 82 -0.05 6.19 0.22
N ARG A 83 -0.48 5.64 -0.93
CA ARG A 83 -1.68 6.11 -1.66
C ARG A 83 -2.94 5.49 -1.04
N ARG A 84 -4.07 6.21 -1.16
CA ARG A 84 -5.38 5.71 -0.71
C ARG A 84 -5.80 4.51 -1.56
N ARG A 85 -6.36 3.48 -0.92
CA ARG A 85 -7.01 2.35 -1.61
C ARG A 85 -8.23 2.82 -2.41
N LYS A 86 -8.53 2.15 -3.52
CA LYS A 86 -9.77 2.37 -4.28
C LYS A 86 -10.93 1.68 -3.54
N GLU A 87 -12.14 2.21 -3.64
CA GLU A 87 -13.31 1.54 -3.08
C GLU A 87 -13.50 0.16 -3.70
N GLY A 88 -13.80 -0.83 -2.84
CA GLY A 88 -13.92 -2.24 -3.25
C GLY A 88 -12.60 -2.93 -3.63
N CYS A 89 -11.44 -2.31 -3.38
CA CYS A 89 -10.13 -2.90 -3.68
C CYS A 89 -9.12 -2.63 -2.56
N GLU A 90 -8.21 -3.56 -2.34
CA GLU A 90 -7.11 -3.42 -1.36
C GLU A 90 -5.96 -2.53 -1.85
N PHE A 91 -5.98 -2.19 -3.14
CA PHE A 91 -4.92 -1.48 -3.83
C PHE A 91 -5.36 -0.09 -4.27
N CYS A 92 -4.40 0.83 -4.44
CA CYS A 92 -4.67 2.12 -5.06
C CYS A 92 -4.79 1.97 -6.57
N GLY A 93 -5.40 2.96 -7.24
CA GLY A 93 -5.67 2.88 -8.68
C GLY A 93 -4.45 2.60 -9.56
N THR A 94 -3.22 2.93 -9.12
CA THR A 94 -2.01 2.56 -9.87
C THR A 94 -1.53 1.14 -9.63
N HIS A 95 -1.70 0.60 -8.43
CA HIS A 95 -1.37 -0.81 -8.18
C HIS A 95 -2.43 -1.73 -8.79
N THR A 96 -3.71 -1.33 -8.81
CA THR A 96 -4.76 -2.07 -9.52
C THR A 96 -4.54 -2.10 -11.04
N LYS A 97 -4.08 -0.98 -11.62
CA LYS A 97 -3.78 -0.90 -13.07
C LYS A 97 -2.46 -1.58 -13.44
N GLY A 98 -1.49 -1.57 -12.54
CA GLY A 98 -0.18 -2.18 -12.73
C GLY A 98 -0.16 -3.70 -12.59
N THR A 99 -1.28 -4.30 -12.17
CA THR A 99 -1.44 -5.76 -12.07
C THR A 99 -2.37 -6.28 -13.17
N PRO A 100 -1.88 -6.66 -14.35
CA PRO A 100 -2.66 -7.47 -15.27
C PRO A 100 -2.91 -8.87 -14.70
N HIS A 101 -1.94 -9.46 -13.97
CA HIS A 101 -2.04 -10.80 -13.37
C HIS A 101 -1.30 -10.97 -12.01
N GLY A 102 -0.96 -9.87 -11.34
CA GLY A 102 -0.02 -9.85 -10.20
C GLY A 102 -0.62 -10.02 -8.81
N LEU A 103 -1.60 -10.90 -8.63
CA LEU A 103 -1.92 -11.37 -7.28
C LEU A 103 -0.89 -12.46 -6.93
N ILE A 104 0.13 -12.11 -6.15
CA ILE A 104 0.79 -13.10 -5.31
C ILE A 104 -0.25 -13.43 -4.24
N GLN A 105 -1.17 -14.32 -4.60
CA GLN A 105 -1.96 -15.04 -3.62
C GLN A 105 -0.90 -15.80 -2.84
N ASN A 106 -0.62 -15.35 -1.61
CA ASN A 106 0.17 -16.15 -0.69
C ASN A 106 -0.64 -17.42 -0.43
N ILE A 107 -0.49 -18.42 -1.32
CA ILE A 107 -0.84 -19.82 -1.09
C ILE A 107 0.17 -20.44 -0.09
N ASN A 108 1.00 -19.61 0.53
CA ASN A 108 1.73 -19.95 1.74
C ASN A 108 1.06 -19.25 2.94
N GLN A 109 -0.25 -19.40 3.09
CA GLN A 109 -0.68 -19.86 4.40
C GLN A 109 -0.18 -21.30 4.48
N THR A 110 1.05 -21.48 4.97
CA THR A 110 1.32 -22.64 5.81
C THR A 110 0.36 -22.47 6.99
N THR A 111 -0.90 -22.84 6.79
CA THR A 111 -1.69 -23.33 7.90
C THR A 111 -0.84 -24.47 8.42
N ASP A 112 -0.27 -24.30 9.60
CA ASP A 112 0.26 -25.41 10.36
C ASP A 112 -0.83 -26.46 10.37
N ASN A 113 -0.72 -27.45 9.48
CA ASN A 113 -1.67 -28.56 9.35
C ASN A 113 -1.47 -29.54 10.51
N THR A 114 -0.99 -29.07 11.65
CA THR A 114 -0.86 -29.81 12.89
C THR A 114 -2.23 -29.82 13.56
N LYS A 115 -3.03 -30.82 13.21
CA LYS A 115 -4.30 -31.08 13.91
C LYS A 115 -3.96 -31.73 15.25
N LYS A 116 -4.34 -31.06 16.34
CA LYS A 116 -4.25 -31.65 17.68
C LYS A 116 -5.34 -32.72 17.81
N HIS A 117 -4.93 -33.97 18.02
CA HIS A 117 -5.83 -35.08 18.33
C HIS A 117 -5.68 -35.48 19.79
N GLN A 118 -6.80 -35.83 20.42
CA GLN A 118 -6.80 -36.40 21.77
C GLN A 118 -6.72 -37.92 21.66
N VAL A 119 -5.78 -38.50 22.39
CA VAL A 119 -5.52 -39.94 22.45
C VAL A 119 -5.83 -40.42 23.87
N TYR A 120 -6.49 -41.56 23.97
CA TYR A 120 -6.94 -42.17 25.23
C TYR A 120 -6.20 -43.50 25.43
N ALA A 121 -5.79 -43.77 26.67
CA ALA A 121 -5.27 -45.07 27.06
C ALA A 121 -6.43 -46.01 27.40
N MET A 122 -6.48 -47.17 26.75
CA MET A 122 -7.50 -48.19 26.97
C MET A 122 -6.85 -49.55 27.16
N GLU A 123 -7.30 -50.29 28.16
CA GLU A 123 -6.82 -51.65 28.42
C GLU A 123 -7.65 -52.66 27.62
N VAL A 124 -6.97 -53.45 26.78
CA VAL A 124 -7.58 -54.55 26.01
C VAL A 124 -6.80 -55.82 26.32
N GLN A 125 -7.48 -56.80 26.91
CA GLN A 125 -6.89 -58.09 27.31
C GLN A 125 -5.60 -57.97 28.17
N GLY A 126 -5.54 -56.97 29.07
CA GLY A 126 -4.40 -56.76 29.97
C GLY A 126 -3.26 -55.93 29.40
N ILE A 127 -3.36 -55.45 28.15
CA ILE A 127 -2.37 -54.59 27.50
C ILE A 127 -2.99 -53.22 27.25
N VAL A 128 -2.25 -52.16 27.59
CA VAL A 128 -2.69 -50.77 27.39
C VAL A 128 -2.37 -50.32 25.96
N TYR A 129 -3.40 -49.92 25.23
CA TYR A 129 -3.31 -49.35 23.89
C TYR A 129 -3.74 -47.89 23.88
N TYR A 130 -3.12 -47.12 23.01
CA TYR A 130 -3.45 -45.71 22.79
C TYR A 130 -4.34 -45.57 21.57
N ILE A 131 -5.54 -45.01 21.76
CA ILE A 131 -6.57 -44.94 20.72
C ILE A 131 -7.16 -43.53 20.59
N ASP A 132 -7.63 -43.16 19.39
CA ASP A 132 -8.34 -41.89 19.17
C ASP A 132 -9.86 -42.08 18.99
N SER A 133 -10.56 -40.95 18.78
CA SER A 133 -11.98 -40.91 18.43
C SER A 133 -12.31 -41.36 17.00
N ILE A 134 -11.29 -41.55 16.14
CA ILE A 134 -11.41 -41.88 14.72
C ILE A 134 -11.14 -43.37 14.47
N LYS A 135 -11.05 -44.19 15.53
CA LYS A 135 -10.84 -45.63 15.49
C LYS A 135 -9.42 -46.09 15.17
N ASN A 136 -8.42 -45.23 15.35
CA ASN A 136 -7.01 -45.56 15.18
C ASN A 136 -6.38 -46.05 16.49
N VAL A 137 -5.46 -47.01 16.38
CA VAL A 137 -4.61 -47.51 17.45
C VAL A 137 -3.17 -47.12 17.13
N TYR A 138 -2.54 -46.37 18.03
CA TYR A 138 -1.20 -45.82 17.85
C TYR A 138 -0.14 -46.68 18.50
N ASN A 139 1.09 -46.54 18.02
CA ASN A 139 2.26 -47.11 18.67
C ASN A 139 2.50 -46.49 20.05
N THR A 140 2.67 -47.33 21.06
CA THR A 140 2.89 -46.92 22.45
C THR A 140 4.20 -46.15 22.58
N GLU A 141 5.27 -46.59 21.90
CA GLU A 141 6.58 -45.92 21.94
C GLU A 141 6.50 -44.50 21.36
N ASP A 142 5.81 -44.31 20.24
CA ASP A 142 5.69 -43.01 19.58
C ASP A 142 4.91 -42.00 20.43
N ILE A 143 3.85 -42.47 21.10
CA ILE A 143 3.06 -41.66 22.03
C ILE A 143 3.88 -41.30 23.28
N MET A 144 4.60 -42.26 23.86
CA MET A 144 5.44 -42.02 25.04
C MET A 144 6.61 -41.07 24.74
N ASN A 145 7.13 -41.09 23.51
CA ASN A 145 8.19 -40.21 23.05
C ASN A 145 7.70 -38.85 22.52
N ASN A 146 6.39 -38.56 22.58
CA ASN A 146 5.78 -37.31 22.09
C ASN A 146 6.10 -36.99 20.62
N ILE A 147 6.10 -38.00 19.74
CA ILE A 147 6.31 -37.81 18.31
C ILE A 147 5.10 -37.09 17.70
N SER A 148 5.36 -36.10 16.84
CA SER A 148 4.31 -35.24 16.25
C SER A 148 3.38 -35.93 15.24
N ASP A 149 3.78 -37.09 14.73
CA ASP A 149 3.00 -37.93 13.80
C ASP A 149 3.20 -39.41 14.17
N PRO A 150 2.56 -39.90 15.25
CA PRO A 150 2.76 -41.25 15.76
C PRO A 150 2.18 -42.30 14.79
N GLN A 151 2.87 -43.42 14.63
CA GLN A 151 2.48 -44.45 13.67
C GLN A 151 1.19 -45.18 14.09
N ILE A 152 0.24 -45.31 13.16
CA ILE A 152 -0.99 -46.10 13.36
C ILE A 152 -0.68 -47.57 13.10
N ILE A 153 -0.80 -48.41 14.13
CA ILE A 153 -0.52 -49.85 14.06
C ILE A 153 -1.76 -50.61 13.56
N ALA A 154 -2.94 -50.23 14.06
CA ALA A 154 -4.20 -50.92 13.80
C ALA A 154 -5.40 -49.97 13.88
N THR A 155 -6.57 -50.49 13.53
CA THR A 155 -7.86 -49.85 13.80
C THR A 155 -8.65 -50.69 14.81
N TYR A 156 -9.46 -50.04 15.64
CA TYR A 156 -10.30 -50.71 16.62
C TYR A 156 -11.78 -50.63 16.28
N GLU A 157 -12.54 -51.64 16.66
CA GLU A 157 -14.00 -51.65 16.56
C GLU A 157 -14.61 -51.67 17.95
N LYS A 158 -15.56 -50.78 18.19
CA LYS A 158 -16.32 -50.75 19.45
C LYS A 158 -17.59 -51.59 19.30
N LYS A 159 -17.68 -52.72 19.99
CA LYS A 159 -18.90 -53.53 20.12
C LYS A 159 -19.43 -53.39 21.55
N GLY A 160 -20.36 -52.45 21.75
CA GLY A 160 -20.90 -52.14 23.08
C GLY A 160 -19.85 -51.48 23.98
N ASP A 161 -19.60 -52.05 25.16
CA ASP A 161 -18.59 -51.58 26.11
C ASP A 161 -17.19 -52.17 25.86
N THR A 162 -17.06 -53.11 24.93
CA THR A 162 -15.78 -53.78 24.64
C THR A 162 -15.17 -53.27 23.34
N ILE A 163 -13.87 -53.01 23.38
CA ILE A 163 -13.07 -52.60 22.22
C ILE A 163 -12.29 -53.82 21.70
N ILE A 164 -12.43 -54.07 20.40
CA ILE A 164 -11.83 -55.19 19.68
C ILE A 164 -10.82 -54.62 18.70
N ILE A 165 -9.66 -55.27 18.55
CA ILE A 165 -8.63 -54.86 17.58
C ILE A 165 -8.41 -56.02 16.59
N PRO A 166 -9.18 -56.06 15.48
CA PRO A 166 -9.21 -57.23 14.58
C PRO A 166 -7.83 -57.59 14.00
N LYS A 167 -7.01 -56.58 13.71
CA LYS A 167 -5.69 -56.74 13.09
C LYS A 167 -4.66 -57.41 14.02
N LEU A 168 -4.88 -57.33 15.33
CA LEU A 168 -4.02 -57.98 16.34
C LEU A 168 -4.59 -59.33 16.82
N GLY A 169 -5.70 -59.80 16.23
CA GLY A 169 -6.34 -61.07 16.62
C GLY A 169 -7.00 -61.03 18.00
N LEU A 170 -7.15 -59.84 18.59
CA LEU A 170 -7.76 -59.64 19.90
C LEU A 170 -9.27 -59.47 19.70
N VAL A 171 -10.01 -60.57 19.87
CA VAL A 171 -11.48 -60.67 19.86
C VAL A 171 -12.05 -60.50 21.25
#